data_AF-A0A345PFY5-F1
#
_entry.id   AF-A0A345PFY5-F1
#
_cell.length_a   1.000
_cell.length_b   1.000
_cell.length_c   1.000
_cell.angle_alpha   90.00
_cell.angle_beta   90.00
_cell.angle_gamma   90.00
#
_symmetry.space_group_name_H-M   'P 1'
#
loop_
_entity.id
_entity.type
_entity.pdbx_description
1 polymer ?
#
loop_
_entity_poly.entity_id
_entity_poly.type
_entity_poly.pdbx_seq_one_letter_code
_entity_poly.pdbx_strand_id
1 'polypeptide(L)'
;MKKVTVSVAEDLGYGTLMWVYANNHKVYHSNKRVDRVESFDDLDSNFLGKIEALDLNKADKKTVLNLILEKTDRIFGVCIDKRQNEKNNGTKDYSVVFFPSWEQVRIFAETKFQELEETEVQRKKEAKEKWLERGRLFAQKKHADKEKVK
;
A
#
# COMPACT_ATOMS: atom_id res chain seq x y z
N MET A 1 16.60 4.93 -1.01
CA MET A 1 15.20 4.47 -1.15
C MET A 1 15.09 3.46 -2.29
N LYS A 2 14.51 2.28 -2.07
CA LYS A 2 14.28 1.29 -3.14
C LYS A 2 12.81 0.90 -3.16
N LYS A 3 12.18 0.97 -4.33
CA LYS A 3 10.78 0.62 -4.54
C LYS A 3 10.66 -0.85 -4.91
N VAL A 4 9.95 -1.60 -4.08
CA VAL A 4 9.64 -3.01 -4.23
C VAL A 4 8.13 -3.16 -4.42
N THR A 5 7.71 -4.21 -5.11
CA THR A 5 6.28 -4.55 -5.17
C THR A 5 6.11 -5.78 -4.33
N VAL A 6 5.19 -5.72 -3.38
CA VAL A 6 4.88 -6.76 -2.41
C VAL A 6 3.43 -7.13 -2.61
N SER A 7 3.16 -8.40 -2.90
CA SER A 7 1.78 -8.89 -2.98
C SER A 7 1.40 -9.57 -1.66
N VAL A 8 0.30 -9.13 -1.07
CA VAL A 8 -0.25 -9.69 0.19
C VAL A 8 -1.75 -9.90 0.06
N ALA A 9 -2.28 -10.82 0.86
CA ALA A 9 -3.72 -11.07 0.95
C ALA A 9 -4.45 -9.96 1.72
N GLU A 10 -3.78 -9.36 2.71
CA GLU A 10 -4.34 -8.30 3.56
C GLU A 10 -4.41 -6.95 2.82
N ASP A 11 -5.40 -6.12 3.17
CA ASP A 11 -5.55 -4.81 2.54
C ASP A 11 -4.68 -3.75 3.22
N LEU A 12 -3.47 -3.54 2.71
CA LEU A 12 -2.61 -2.48 3.19
C LEU A 12 -3.12 -1.11 2.68
N GLY A 13 -3.46 -0.23 3.61
CA GLY A 13 -3.80 1.16 3.28
C GLY A 13 -2.62 1.90 2.68
N TYR A 14 -2.89 2.94 1.89
CA TYR A 14 -1.85 3.91 1.53
C TYR A 14 -1.24 4.54 2.79
N GLY A 15 0.09 4.68 2.84
CA GLY A 15 0.80 5.17 4.02
C GLY A 15 1.01 4.15 5.12
N THR A 16 0.56 2.91 4.94
CA THR A 16 0.81 1.84 5.92
C THR A 16 2.31 1.63 6.09
N LEU A 17 2.75 1.74 7.34
CA LEU A 17 4.10 1.41 7.77
C LEU A 17 4.25 -0.11 7.84
N MET A 18 5.33 -0.62 7.27
CA MET A 18 5.76 -2.01 7.34
C MET A 18 7.17 -2.08 7.92
N TRP A 19 7.55 -3.21 8.50
CA TRP A 19 8.93 -3.49 8.85
C TRP A 19 9.25 -4.96 8.81
N VAL A 20 10.52 -5.27 8.60
CA VAL A 20 11.05 -6.64 8.58
C VAL A 20 12.25 -6.74 9.49
N TYR A 21 12.25 -7.71 10.39
CA TYR A 21 13.40 -7.97 11.26
C TYR A 21 14.42 -8.88 10.58
N ALA A 22 15.70 -8.56 10.72
CA ALA A 22 16.79 -9.36 10.15
C ALA A 22 16.98 -10.71 10.85
N ASN A 23 16.67 -10.81 12.14
CA ASN A 23 16.91 -12.02 12.93
C ASN A 23 15.99 -13.20 12.57
N ASN A 24 14.74 -12.92 12.19
CA ASN A 24 13.71 -13.95 12.00
C ASN A 24 12.92 -13.77 10.69
N HIS A 25 13.26 -12.73 9.91
CA HIS A 25 12.66 -12.35 8.64
C HIS A 25 11.14 -12.15 8.71
N LYS A 26 10.60 -11.92 9.91
CA LYS A 26 9.17 -11.66 10.09
C LYS A 26 8.84 -10.25 9.63
N VAL A 27 7.76 -10.18 8.87
CA VAL A 27 7.21 -8.97 8.28
C VAL A 27 5.99 -8.56 9.10
N TYR A 28 5.98 -7.29 9.49
CA TYR A 28 4.90 -6.68 10.23
C TYR A 28 4.43 -5.41 9.53
N HIS A 29 3.22 -4.98 9.88
CA HIS A 29 2.72 -3.67 9.53
C HIS A 29 1.93 -3.04 10.67
N SER A 30 1.75 -1.73 10.57
CA SER A 30 0.88 -0.97 11.46
C SER A 30 -0.53 -0.87 10.90
N ASN A 31 -1.50 -0.69 11.78
CA ASN A 31 -2.84 -0.20 11.42
C ASN A 31 -2.87 1.33 11.22
N LYS A 32 -1.81 2.02 11.66
CA LYS A 32 -1.66 3.47 11.54
C LYS A 32 -0.88 3.83 10.28
N ARG A 33 -1.22 4.98 9.71
CA ARG A 33 -0.44 5.59 8.64
C ARG A 33 0.84 6.19 9.22
N VAL A 34 1.93 6.13 8.46
CA VAL A 34 3.25 6.58 8.87
C VAL A 34 3.30 8.07 9.23
N ASP A 35 2.50 8.92 8.57
CA ASP A 35 2.40 10.36 8.84
C ASP A 35 1.72 10.69 10.19
N ARG A 36 1.05 9.71 10.80
CA ARG A 36 0.35 9.87 12.09
C ARG A 36 1.15 9.29 13.26
N VAL A 37 2.38 8.88 13.02
CA VAL A 37 3.24 8.19 13.99
C VAL A 37 4.47 9.05 14.21
N GLU A 38 4.58 9.67 15.39
CA GLU A 38 5.72 10.53 15.73
C GLU A 38 7.00 9.73 15.95
N SER A 39 6.88 8.58 16.64
CA SER A 39 7.96 7.66 16.91
C SER A 39 7.54 6.23 16.58
N PHE A 40 8.49 5.45 16.08
CA PHE A 40 8.27 4.04 15.83
C PHE A 40 8.08 3.27 17.15
N ASP A 41 7.05 2.41 17.18
CA ASP A 41 6.76 1.50 18.27
C ASP A 41 6.19 0.18 17.72
N ASP A 42 6.55 -0.93 18.36
CA ASP A 42 6.20 -2.30 17.97
C ASP A 42 4.81 -2.72 18.51
N LEU A 43 4.16 -1.91 19.36
CA LEU A 43 2.87 -2.25 19.99
C LEU A 43 1.70 -2.43 19.00
N ASP A 44 1.66 -1.65 17.91
CA ASP A 44 0.61 -1.74 16.89
C ASP A 44 0.98 -2.70 15.75
N SER A 45 1.75 -3.74 16.05
CA SER A 45 2.27 -4.69 15.07
C SER A 45 1.25 -5.76 14.67
N ASN A 46 1.03 -5.90 13.37
CA ASN A 46 0.22 -6.95 12.77
C ASN A 46 1.12 -7.80 11.88
N PHE A 47 1.06 -9.13 12.06
CA PHE A 47 1.96 -10.06 11.40
C PHE A 47 1.45 -10.40 10.00
N LEU A 48 2.28 -10.17 8.97
CA LEU A 48 1.96 -10.48 7.58
C LEU A 48 2.53 -11.81 7.09
N GLY A 49 3.56 -12.32 7.77
CA GLY A 49 4.29 -13.50 7.32
C GLY A 49 5.79 -13.32 7.37
N LYS A 50 6.50 -14.16 6.63
CA LYS A 50 7.95 -14.03 6.46
C LYS A 50 8.29 -13.42 5.10
N ILE A 51 9.43 -12.76 4.98
CA ILE A 51 9.85 -12.10 3.74
C ILE A 51 9.95 -13.07 2.56
N GLU A 52 10.26 -14.35 2.82
CA GLU A 52 10.36 -15.38 1.78
C GLU A 52 9.01 -15.81 1.23
N ALA A 53 7.94 -15.63 2.00
CA ALA A 53 6.57 -15.94 1.61
C ALA A 53 5.88 -14.74 0.92
N LEU A 54 6.49 -13.55 0.96
CA LEU A 54 6.01 -12.42 0.19
C LEU A 54 6.33 -12.66 -1.29
N ASP A 55 5.30 -12.57 -2.14
CA ASP A 55 5.51 -12.58 -3.58
C ASP A 55 6.10 -11.22 -3.98
N LEU A 56 7.41 -11.24 -4.21
CA LEU A 56 8.16 -10.11 -4.69
C LEU A 56 8.29 -10.28 -6.21
N ASN A 57 7.60 -9.41 -6.95
CA ASN A 57 7.46 -9.46 -8.43
C ASN A 57 8.77 -9.56 -9.24
N LYS A 58 9.97 -9.53 -8.63
CA LYS A 58 11.28 -9.80 -9.28
C LYS A 58 12.27 -10.43 -8.30
N ALA A 59 13.02 -11.46 -8.73
CA ALA A 59 14.08 -12.10 -7.95
C ALA A 59 15.12 -11.10 -7.41
N ASP A 60 15.51 -10.09 -8.21
CA ASP A 60 16.46 -9.05 -7.81
C ASP A 60 16.01 -8.24 -6.58
N LYS A 61 14.70 -8.12 -6.35
CA LYS A 61 14.16 -7.36 -5.21
C LYS A 61 14.39 -8.09 -3.89
N LYS A 62 14.37 -9.43 -3.89
CA LYS A 62 14.69 -10.24 -2.70
C LYS A 62 16.15 -10.08 -2.31
N THR A 63 17.05 -10.11 -3.29
CA THR A 63 18.49 -9.89 -3.07
C THR A 63 18.76 -8.50 -2.48
N VAL A 64 18.10 -7.45 -2.98
CA VAL A 64 18.25 -6.10 -2.44
C VAL A 64 17.75 -6.00 -1.00
N LEU A 65 16.62 -6.62 -0.65
CA LEU A 65 16.12 -6.61 0.72
C LEU A 65 17.05 -7.34 1.68
N ASN A 66 17.54 -8.52 1.27
CA ASN A 66 18.50 -9.29 2.05
C ASN A 66 19.79 -8.50 2.29
N LEU A 67 20.33 -7.82 1.28
CA LEU A 67 21.52 -6.97 1.42
C LEU A 67 21.34 -5.80 2.41
N ILE A 68 20.12 -5.29 2.56
CA ILE A 68 19.83 -4.23 3.55
C ILE A 68 19.67 -4.86 4.94
N LEU A 69 19.00 -6.01 5.05
CA LEU A 69 18.84 -6.75 6.30
C LEU A 69 20.18 -7.25 6.86
N GLU A 70 21.17 -7.57 6.02
CA GLU A 70 22.53 -7.92 6.47
C GLU A 70 23.24 -6.77 7.20
N LYS A 71 22.80 -5.53 6.99
CA LYS A 71 23.43 -4.32 7.53
C LYS A 71 22.62 -3.63 8.62
N THR A 72 21.43 -4.13 8.93
CA THR A 72 20.47 -3.46 9.82
C THR A 72 19.69 -4.49 10.63
N ASP A 73 19.35 -4.18 11.88
CA ASP A 73 18.52 -5.07 12.69
C ASP A 73 17.09 -5.21 12.12
N ARG A 74 16.63 -4.16 11.44
CA ARG A 74 15.33 -4.11 10.78
C ARG A 74 15.35 -3.13 9.61
N ILE A 75 14.50 -3.40 8.64
CA ILE A 75 14.17 -2.47 7.56
C ILE A 75 12.74 -1.99 7.70
N PHE A 76 12.48 -0.78 7.24
CA PHE A 76 11.16 -0.18 7.25
C PHE A 76 10.64 -0.05 5.82
N GLY A 77 9.36 -0.27 5.62
CA GLY A 77 8.66 -0.16 4.36
C GLY A 77 7.49 0.82 4.47
N VAL A 78 7.21 1.58 3.42
CA VAL A 78 6.02 2.42 3.37
C VAL A 78 5.23 2.10 2.12
N CYS A 79 3.93 1.79 2.29
CA CYS A 79 3.01 1.53 1.18
C CYS A 79 2.66 2.84 0.46
N ILE A 80 2.99 2.94 -0.83
CA ILE A 80 2.82 4.17 -1.62
C ILE A 80 1.84 4.04 -2.78
N ASP A 81 1.46 2.83 -3.17
CA ASP A 81 0.47 2.61 -4.21
C ASP A 81 -0.17 1.24 -4.02
N LYS A 82 -1.45 1.15 -4.36
CA LYS A 82 -2.22 -0.09 -4.37
C LYS A 82 -2.65 -0.34 -5.81
N ARG A 83 -2.16 -1.43 -6.38
CA ARG A 83 -2.64 -1.95 -7.66
C ARG A 83 -3.46 -3.19 -7.38
N GLN A 84 -4.68 -3.20 -7.92
CA GLN A 84 -5.50 -4.39 -7.87
C GLN A 84 -4.91 -5.38 -8.88
N ASN A 85 -4.37 -6.50 -8.38
CA ASN A 85 -3.86 -7.54 -9.24
C ASN A 85 -5.04 -8.41 -9.66
N GLU A 86 -5.57 -8.16 -10.87
CA GLU A 86 -6.72 -8.90 -11.40
C GLU A 86 -6.40 -10.37 -11.72
N LYS A 87 -5.12 -10.76 -11.69
CA LYS A 87 -4.67 -12.11 -12.09
C LYS A 87 -4.64 -13.14 -10.97
N ASN A 88 -4.63 -12.74 -9.69
CA ASN A 88 -4.48 -13.68 -8.57
C ASN A 88 -5.60 -13.53 -7.54
N ASN A 89 -6.57 -14.46 -7.60
CA ASN A 89 -7.53 -14.90 -6.58
C ASN A 89 -7.48 -14.20 -5.19
N GLY A 90 -7.74 -12.89 -5.12
CA GLY A 90 -7.87 -12.14 -3.87
C GLY A 90 -6.59 -11.51 -3.30
N THR A 91 -5.40 -11.68 -3.90
CA THR A 91 -4.18 -10.97 -3.47
C THR A 91 -4.09 -9.58 -4.10
N LYS A 92 -3.56 -8.61 -3.35
CA LYS A 92 -3.39 -7.22 -3.81
C LYS A 92 -1.91 -6.88 -3.91
N ASP A 93 -1.55 -6.18 -4.99
CA ASP A 93 -0.17 -5.75 -5.23
C ASP A 93 0.04 -4.36 -4.64
N TYR A 94 0.96 -4.27 -3.69
CA TYR A 94 1.34 -3.01 -3.06
C TYR A 94 2.72 -2.60 -3.53
N SER A 95 2.86 -1.34 -3.93
CA SER A 95 4.18 -0.75 -4.07
C SER A 95 4.66 -0.27 -2.70
N VAL A 96 5.77 -0.83 -2.23
CA VAL A 96 6.38 -0.52 -0.95
C VAL A 96 7.77 0.08 -1.18
N VAL A 97 8.05 1.22 -0.56
CA VAL A 97 9.40 1.80 -0.55
C VAL A 97 10.10 1.39 0.73
N PHE A 98 11.26 0.74 0.61
CA PHE A 98 12.04 0.30 1.75
C PHE A 98 13.18 1.26 2.11
N PHE A 99 13.43 1.35 3.42
CA PHE A 99 14.36 2.23 4.09
C PHE A 99 15.13 1.46 5.18
N PRO A 100 16.43 1.73 5.36
CA PRO A 100 17.26 1.09 6.38
C PRO A 100 17.05 1.67 7.79
N SER A 101 16.42 2.84 7.93
CA SER A 101 16.22 3.48 9.24
C SER A 101 14.89 4.25 9.32
N TRP A 102 14.38 4.40 10.54
CA TRP A 102 13.16 5.17 10.82
C TRP A 102 13.30 6.65 10.46
N GLU A 103 14.48 7.23 10.64
CA GLU A 103 14.75 8.63 10.29
C GLU A 103 14.51 8.89 8.80
N GLN A 104 14.95 7.98 7.92
CA GLN A 104 14.69 8.10 6.48
C GLN A 104 13.21 7.95 6.15
N VAL A 105 12.46 7.17 6.93
CA VAL A 105 11.01 7.05 6.80
C VAL A 105 10.33 8.36 7.16
N ARG A 106 10.74 9.02 8.25
CA ARG A 106 10.20 10.33 8.64
C ARG A 106 10.46 11.40 7.59
N ILE A 107 11.70 11.49 7.08
CA ILE A 107 12.04 12.41 5.99
C ILE A 107 11.15 12.16 4.76
N PHE A 108 10.91 10.88 4.42
CA PHE A 108 10.01 10.52 3.34
C PHE A 108 8.55 10.91 3.63
N ALA A 109 8.07 10.69 4.85
CA ALA A 109 6.72 11.07 5.28
C ALA A 109 6.53 12.59 5.18
N GLU A 110 7.46 13.38 5.70
CA GLU A 110 7.38 14.84 5.70
C GLU A 110 7.42 15.44 4.28
N THR A 111 8.22 14.87 3.38
CA THR A 111 8.46 15.46 2.05
C THR A 111 7.54 14.93 0.94
N LYS A 112 7.19 13.64 0.96
CA LYS A 112 6.49 12.97 -0.16
C LYS A 112 5.03 12.68 0.12
N PHE A 113 4.60 12.58 1.38
CA PHE A 113 3.18 12.34 1.66
C PHE A 113 2.32 13.57 1.48
N GLN A 114 2.83 14.79 1.73
CA GLN A 114 2.06 16.01 1.44
C GLN A 114 1.68 16.09 -0.05
N GLU A 115 2.62 15.87 -0.98
CA GLU A 115 2.35 15.87 -2.43
C GLU A 115 1.38 14.76 -2.86
N LEU A 116 1.48 13.58 -2.24
CA LEU A 116 0.68 12.42 -2.62
C LEU A 116 -0.71 12.40 -1.97
N GLU A 117 -0.90 13.00 -0.80
CA GLU A 117 -2.20 13.13 -0.14
C GLU A 117 -3.15 14.02 -0.94
N GLU A 118 -2.64 15.15 -1.48
CA GLU A 118 -3.39 15.99 -2.43
C GLU A 118 -3.80 15.19 -3.68
N THR A 119 -2.88 14.39 -4.19
CA THR A 119 -3.11 13.54 -5.38
C THR A 119 -4.14 12.44 -5.09
N GLU A 120 -4.11 11.82 -3.90
CA GLU A 120 -5.07 10.78 -3.50
C GLU A 120 -6.47 11.33 -3.25
N VAL A 121 -6.58 12.51 -2.62
CA VAL A 121 -7.84 13.23 -2.43
C VAL A 121 -8.48 13.51 -3.78
N GLN A 122 -7.69 13.99 -4.73
CA GLN A 122 -8.14 14.25 -6.09
C GLN A 122 -8.61 12.95 -6.78
N ARG A 123 -7.84 11.86 -6.65
CA ARG A 123 -8.20 10.55 -7.23
C ARG A 123 -9.51 9.99 -6.64
N LYS A 124 -9.72 10.14 -5.32
CA LYS A 124 -10.97 9.75 -4.65
C LYS A 124 -12.15 10.60 -5.11
N LYS A 125 -11.93 11.90 -5.30
CA LYS A 125 -12.95 12.82 -5.83
C LYS A 125 -13.37 12.42 -7.25
N GLU A 126 -12.41 12.16 -8.14
CA GLU A 126 -12.67 11.71 -9.51
C GLU A 126 -13.36 10.35 -9.57
N ALA A 127 -12.97 9.40 -8.71
CA ALA A 127 -13.64 8.11 -8.61
C ALA A 127 -15.10 8.25 -8.15
N LYS A 128 -15.36 9.14 -7.19
CA LYS A 128 -16.72 9.46 -6.72
C LYS A 128 -17.56 10.12 -7.81
N GLU A 129 -16.99 11.05 -8.58
CA GLU A 129 -17.66 11.68 -9.71
C GLU A 129 -18.02 10.66 -10.80
N LYS A 130 -17.06 9.81 -11.20
CA LYS A 130 -17.31 8.72 -12.16
C LYS A 130 -18.39 7.76 -11.67
N TRP A 131 -18.43 7.46 -10.38
CA TRP A 131 -19.46 6.60 -9.79
C TRP A 131 -20.85 7.25 -9.85
N LEU A 132 -20.95 8.54 -9.50
CA LEU A 132 -22.19 9.31 -9.59
C LEU A 132 -22.69 9.44 -11.03
N GLU A 133 -21.79 9.67 -11.98
CA GLU A 133 -22.12 9.77 -13.40
C GLU A 133 -22.65 8.44 -13.95
N ARG A 134 -22.00 7.33 -13.60
CA ARG A 134 -22.52 5.98 -13.90
C ARG A 134 -23.90 5.77 -13.28
N GLY A 135 -24.10 6.15 -12.02
CA GLY A 135 -25.40 6.07 -11.34
C GLY A 135 -26.50 6.87 -12.06
N ARG A 136 -26.19 8.08 -12.54
CA ARG A 136 -27.11 8.91 -13.33
C ARG A 136 -27.48 8.24 -14.66
N LEU A 137 -26.49 7.70 -15.38
CA LEU A 137 -26.71 6.99 -16.65
C LEU A 137 -27.60 5.75 -16.46
N PHE A 138 -27.39 5.00 -15.38
CA PHE A 138 -28.25 3.85 -15.05
C PHE A 138 -29.69 4.27 -14.73
N ALA A 139 -29.89 5.36 -13.97
CA ALA A 139 -31.22 5.88 -13.66
C ALA A 139 -31.96 6.35 -14.92
N GLN A 140 -31.29 7.06 -15.83
CA GLN A 140 -31.87 7.52 -17.09
C GLN A 140 -32.26 6.36 -18.02
N LYS A 141 -31.41 5.33 -18.15
CA LYS A 141 -31.77 4.11 -18.91
C LYS A 141 -33.00 3.41 -18.33
N LYS A 142 -33.09 3.30 -17.00
CA LYS A 142 -34.23 2.65 -16.32
C LYS A 142 -35.55 3.41 -16.49
N HIS A 143 -35.49 4.74 -16.64
CA HIS A 143 -36.65 5.57 -16.98
C HIS A 143 -37.05 5.41 -18.45
N ALA A 144 -36.09 5.42 -19.38
CA ALA A 144 -36.35 5.21 -20.81
C ALA A 144 -36.95 3.82 -21.13
N ASP A 145 -36.50 2.78 -20.42
CA ASP A 145 -37.05 1.43 -20.57
C ASP A 145 -38.48 1.30 -19.99
N LYS A 146 -38.87 2.12 -19.02
CA LYS A 146 -40.24 2.14 -18.49
C LYS A 146 -41.24 2.86 -19.41
N GLU A 147 -40.79 3.84 -20.20
CA GLU A 147 -41.65 4.52 -21.18
C GLU A 147 -41.88 3.69 -22.44
N LYS A 148 -40.96 2.79 -22.81
CA LYS A 148 -41.13 1.88 -23.96
C LYS A 148 -42.07 0.69 -23.71
N VAL A 149 -42.49 0.46 -22.47
CA VAL A 149 -43.35 -0.67 -22.06
C VAL A 149 -44.79 -0.22 -21.77
N LYS A 150 -45.14 1.04 -22.07
CA LYS A 150 -46.53 1.55 -22.10
C LYS A 150 -46.99 1.76 -23.53
#